data_AF-A0A7S3HHH4-F1
#
_entry.id   AF-A0A7S3HHH4-F1
#
_cell.length_a   1.000
_cell.length_b   1.000
_cell.length_c   1.000
_cell.angle_alpha   90.00
_cell.angle_beta   90.00
_cell.angle_gamma   90.00
#
_symmetry.space_group_name_H-M   'P 1'
#
loop_
_entity.id
_entity.type
_entity.pdbx_description
1 polymer ?
#
loop_
_entity_poly.entity_id
_entity_poly.type
_entity_poly.pdbx_seq_one_letter_code
_entity_poly.pdbx_strand_id
1 'polypeptide(L)'
;KVCLSLPECEFWVWGQEEGEQKCWFRLGDDGREAGEGWIAGAKSCHPDGQQAMVMGNDGCWVEGFNYDTCCDPKFGPSGNAQCWDGVFNYDRCCFPKDEL
;
A
#
# COMPACT_ATOMS: atom_id res chain seq x y z
N LYS A 1 0.18 -6.03 6.97
CA LYS A 1 -0.74 -5.98 5.81
C LYS A 1 -0.22 -5.25 4.57
N VAL A 2 0.83 -4.42 4.65
CA VAL A 2 1.26 -3.62 3.49
C VAL A 2 1.63 -4.48 2.27
N CYS A 3 2.45 -5.52 2.43
CA CYS A 3 2.77 -6.42 1.32
C CYS A 3 1.53 -7.06 0.68
N LEU A 4 0.50 -7.40 1.47
CA LEU A 4 -0.79 -7.91 0.95
C LEU A 4 -1.54 -6.89 0.09
N SER A 5 -1.27 -5.60 0.28
CA SER A 5 -1.96 -4.49 -0.38
C SER A 5 -1.23 -4.04 -1.64
N LEU A 6 0.06 -4.37 -1.77
CA LEU A 6 0.87 -4.02 -2.92
C LEU A 6 0.82 -5.17 -3.94
N PRO A 7 0.31 -4.94 -5.16
CA PRO A 7 0.20 -5.98 -6.18
C PRO A 7 1.54 -6.66 -6.48
N GLU A 8 2.60 -5.86 -6.54
CA GLU A 8 3.94 -6.32 -6.92
C GLU A 8 4.72 -6.96 -5.75
N CYS A 9 4.26 -6.83 -4.49
CA CYS A 9 4.98 -7.41 -3.36
C CYS A 9 4.74 -8.92 -3.24
N GLU A 10 5.78 -9.72 -3.45
CA GLU A 10 5.72 -11.18 -3.28
C GLU A 10 6.45 -11.65 -2.02
N PHE A 11 7.41 -10.87 -1.54
CA PHE A 11 8.16 -11.14 -0.31
C PHE A 11 8.39 -9.86 0.47
N TRP A 12 8.58 -10.00 1.78
CA TRP A 12 8.86 -8.88 2.66
C TRP A 12 10.01 -9.21 3.61
N VAL A 13 10.74 -8.16 4.01
CA VAL A 13 11.80 -8.22 5.01
C VAL A 13 11.57 -7.11 6.03
N TRP A 14 11.60 -7.45 7.30
CA TRP A 14 11.43 -6.54 8.42
C TRP A 14 12.69 -6.56 9.28
N GLY A 15 13.23 -5.39 9.57
CA GLY A 15 14.45 -5.24 10.38
C GLY A 15 14.83 -3.79 10.58
N GLN A 16 15.96 -3.56 11.24
CA GLN A 16 16.47 -2.24 11.53
C GLN A 16 17.59 -1.88 10.55
N GLU A 17 17.49 -0.72 9.92
CA GLU A 17 18.50 -0.19 9.01
C GLU A 17 18.78 1.27 9.39
N GLU A 18 20.05 1.60 9.63
CA GLU A 18 20.48 2.96 10.00
C GLU A 18 19.73 3.54 11.23
N GLY A 19 19.37 2.67 12.18
CA GLY A 19 18.65 3.06 13.38
C GLY A 19 17.14 3.08 13.24
N GLU A 20 16.60 2.95 12.03
CA GLU A 20 15.17 2.99 11.75
C GLU A 20 14.60 1.61 11.49
N GLN A 21 13.37 1.39 11.95
CA GLN A 21 12.65 0.17 11.66
C GLN A 21 12.04 0.26 10.25
N LYS A 22 12.41 -0.66 9.36
CA LYS A 22 12.01 -0.63 7.95
C LYS A 22 11.38 -1.95 7.51
N CYS A 23 10.48 -1.84 6.52
CA CYS A 23 9.84 -2.98 5.84
C CYS A 23 10.15 -2.92 4.35
N TRP A 24 10.91 -3.90 3.86
CA TRP A 24 11.32 -4.01 2.46
C TRP A 24 10.45 -4.98 1.69
N PHE A 25 9.80 -4.48 0.64
CA PHE A 25 8.98 -5.27 -0.27
C PHE A 25 9.82 -5.71 -1.46
N ARG A 26 9.65 -6.96 -1.88
CA ARG A 26 10.43 -7.59 -2.95
C ARG A 26 9.51 -8.28 -3.95
N LEU A 27 9.93 -8.27 -5.22
CA LEU A 27 9.24 -8.93 -6.32
C LEU A 27 9.62 -10.43 -6.45
N GLY A 28 10.66 -10.87 -5.74
CA GLY A 28 11.23 -12.22 -5.84
C GLY A 28 12.02 -12.60 -4.59
N ASP A 29 12.41 -13.87 -4.51
CA ASP A 29 13.00 -14.49 -3.31
C ASP A 29 14.51 -14.76 -3.39
N ASP A 30 15.13 -14.41 -4.52
CA ASP A 30 16.56 -14.65 -4.74
C ASP A 30 17.42 -13.78 -3.82
N GLY A 31 18.56 -14.32 -3.35
CA GLY A 31 19.53 -13.58 -2.55
C GLY A 31 19.22 -13.52 -1.05
N ARG A 32 18.48 -14.49 -0.50
CA ARG A 32 18.30 -14.61 0.96
C ARG A 32 19.63 -14.90 1.66
N GLU A 33 19.90 -14.12 2.69
CA GLU A 33 21.06 -14.29 3.57
C GLU A 33 20.63 -14.30 5.03
N ALA A 34 21.42 -14.95 5.88
CA ALA A 34 21.21 -14.91 7.32
C ALA A 34 21.63 -13.54 7.85
N GLY A 35 20.73 -12.88 8.60
CA GLY A 35 21.00 -11.61 9.26
C GLY A 35 20.40 -11.59 10.66
N GLU A 36 21.18 -11.20 11.66
CA GLU A 36 20.70 -11.06 13.03
C GLU A 36 19.71 -9.90 13.13
N GLY A 37 18.56 -10.13 13.78
CA GLY A 37 17.51 -9.12 13.94
C GLY A 37 16.63 -8.89 12.70
N TRP A 38 16.81 -9.68 11.65
CA TRP A 38 16.01 -9.62 10.41
C TRP A 38 14.99 -10.75 10.36
N ILE A 39 13.77 -10.42 9.96
CA ILE A 39 12.67 -11.38 9.74
C ILE A 39 12.21 -11.21 8.31
N ALA A 40 12.10 -12.30 7.56
CA ALA A 40 11.64 -12.28 6.17
C ALA A 40 10.59 -13.35 5.91
N GLY A 41 9.65 -13.06 5.01
CA GLY A 41 8.56 -13.98 4.69
C GLY A 41 8.02 -13.77 3.28
N ALA A 42 7.34 -14.79 2.77
CA ALA A 42 6.52 -14.66 1.58
C ALA A 42 5.26 -13.83 1.88
N LYS A 43 4.64 -13.26 0.83
CA LYS A 43 3.36 -12.55 0.92
C LYS A 43 2.30 -13.40 1.63
N SER A 44 2.28 -14.71 1.37
CA SER A 44 1.37 -15.69 1.99
C SER A 44 1.69 -16.01 3.45
N CYS A 45 2.90 -15.71 3.94
CA CYS A 45 3.30 -15.92 5.32
C CYS A 45 2.87 -14.72 6.17
N HIS A 46 1.57 -14.60 6.40
CA HIS A 46 0.96 -13.59 7.25
C HIS A 46 0.01 -14.25 8.25
N PRO A 47 -0.28 -13.62 9.41
CA PRO A 47 -1.27 -14.13 10.35
C PRO A 47 -2.64 -14.32 9.69
N ASP A 48 -3.38 -15.33 10.12
CA ASP A 48 -4.75 -15.56 9.66
C ASP A 48 -5.65 -14.35 9.95
N GLY A 49 -6.54 -14.02 9.01
CA GLY A 49 -7.43 -12.86 9.12
C GLY A 49 -6.78 -11.51 8.81
N GLN A 50 -5.49 -11.47 8.46
CA GLN A 50 -4.86 -10.25 7.94
C GLN A 50 -5.46 -9.90 6.56
N GLN A 51 -5.98 -8.68 6.43
CA GLN A 51 -6.56 -8.18 5.18
C GLN A 51 -5.63 -7.14 4.54
N ALA A 52 -5.71 -7.01 3.21
CA ALA A 52 -5.09 -5.89 2.49
C ALA A 52 -5.64 -4.56 3.03
N MET A 53 -4.79 -3.55 3.10
CA MET A 53 -5.20 -2.18 3.39
C MET A 53 -6.10 -1.72 2.25
N VAL A 54 -7.30 -1.27 2.60
CA VAL A 54 -8.19 -0.63 1.63
C VAL A 54 -7.57 0.73 1.31
N MET A 55 -7.25 0.93 0.04
CA MET A 55 -6.73 2.20 -0.45
C MET A 55 -7.88 3.17 -0.67
N GLY A 56 -7.71 4.39 -0.16
CA GLY A 56 -8.68 5.45 -0.26
C GLY A 56 -9.84 5.36 0.73
N ASN A 57 -10.52 6.49 0.86
CA ASN A 57 -11.71 6.63 1.67
C ASN A 57 -12.91 6.01 0.93
N ASP A 58 -13.54 4.98 1.51
CA ASP A 58 -14.68 4.29 0.89
C ASP A 58 -15.90 5.19 0.69
N GLY A 59 -16.01 6.29 1.43
CA GLY A 59 -17.04 7.31 1.24
C GLY A 59 -16.88 8.17 -0.02
N CYS A 60 -15.76 8.07 -0.76
CA CYS A 60 -15.48 8.91 -1.94
C CYS A 60 -15.98 8.33 -3.26
N TRP A 61 -16.32 7.05 -3.30
CA TRP A 61 -16.45 6.32 -4.55
C TRP A 61 -17.93 6.16 -4.93
N VAL A 62 -18.39 6.97 -5.87
CA VAL A 62 -19.75 6.92 -6.44
C VAL A 62 -19.68 6.72 -7.96
N GLU A 63 -20.73 6.16 -8.55
CA GLU A 63 -20.96 6.16 -10.02
C GLU A 63 -19.80 5.69 -10.91
N GLY A 64 -19.02 4.70 -10.45
CA GLY A 64 -17.93 4.11 -11.25
C GLY A 64 -16.54 4.71 -11.02
N PHE A 65 -16.43 5.72 -10.15
CA PHE A 65 -15.14 6.16 -9.63
C PHE A 65 -14.62 5.21 -8.55
N ASN A 66 -13.30 5.01 -8.53
CA ASN A 66 -12.60 4.23 -7.52
C ASN A 66 -11.16 4.75 -7.35
N TYR A 67 -10.46 4.25 -6.33
CA TYR A 67 -9.08 4.61 -6.04
C TYR A 67 -8.16 4.53 -7.26
N ASP A 68 -8.17 3.41 -8.00
CA ASP A 68 -7.28 3.19 -9.15
C ASP A 68 -7.55 4.16 -10.30
N THR A 69 -8.78 4.62 -10.47
CA THR A 69 -9.13 5.59 -11.52
C THR A 69 -8.84 7.04 -11.15
N CYS A 70 -8.79 7.34 -9.85
CA CYS A 70 -8.74 8.71 -9.34
C CYS A 70 -7.41 9.09 -8.69
N CYS A 71 -6.73 8.13 -8.07
CA CYS A 71 -5.50 8.34 -7.29
C CYS A 71 -4.25 7.77 -7.99
N ASP A 72 -4.38 7.24 -9.20
CA ASP A 72 -3.24 6.65 -9.91
C ASP A 72 -2.12 7.69 -10.13
N PRO A 73 -0.86 7.37 -9.78
CA PRO A 73 0.27 8.28 -9.92
C PRO A 73 0.46 8.87 -11.32
N LYS A 74 -0.06 8.23 -12.38
CA LYS A 74 0.01 8.75 -13.76
C LYS A 74 -0.59 10.15 -13.91
N PHE A 75 -1.53 10.52 -13.04
CA PHE A 75 -2.21 11.81 -13.06
C PHE A 75 -1.47 12.89 -12.28
N GLY A 76 -0.38 12.55 -11.59
CA GLY A 76 0.40 13.48 -10.77
C GLY A 76 -0.16 13.67 -9.35
N PRO A 77 0.37 14.64 -8.59
CA PRO A 77 0.15 14.77 -7.15
C PRO A 77 -1.28 15.15 -6.74
N SER A 78 -2.15 15.47 -7.70
CA SER A 78 -3.55 15.83 -7.45
C SER A 78 -4.53 14.79 -8.00
N GLY A 79 -4.05 13.65 -8.51
CA GLY A 79 -4.89 12.61 -9.09
C GLY A 79 -5.65 13.07 -10.34
N ASN A 80 -6.62 12.27 -10.77
CA ASN A 80 -7.44 12.54 -11.94
C ASN A 80 -8.45 13.67 -11.66
N ALA A 81 -8.29 14.81 -12.32
CA ALA A 81 -9.17 15.97 -12.14
C ALA A 81 -10.65 15.72 -12.44
N GLN A 82 -10.99 14.66 -13.20
CA GLN A 82 -12.39 14.30 -13.46
C GLN A 82 -13.12 13.70 -12.25
N CYS A 83 -12.38 13.26 -11.23
CA CYS A 83 -12.98 12.66 -10.03
C CYS A 83 -13.45 13.69 -8.99
N TRP A 84 -13.06 14.96 -9.15
CA TRP A 84 -13.19 15.97 -8.11
C TRP A 84 -14.30 16.97 -8.43
N ASP A 85 -15.22 17.17 -7.49
CA ASP A 85 -16.41 18.03 -7.63
C ASP A 85 -16.49 19.14 -6.57
N GLY A 86 -15.45 19.25 -5.72
CA GLY A 86 -15.38 20.20 -4.60
C GLY A 86 -15.82 19.62 -3.26
N VAL A 87 -16.63 18.55 -3.24
CA VAL A 87 -16.93 17.76 -2.04
C VAL A 87 -15.91 16.63 -1.88
N PHE A 88 -15.57 15.98 -3.00
CA PHE A 88 -14.49 15.02 -3.12
C PHE A 88 -13.24 15.68 -3.71
N ASN A 89 -12.09 15.35 -3.14
CA ASN A 89 -10.78 15.82 -3.60
C ASN A 89 -9.69 14.79 -3.26
N TYR A 90 -8.51 14.98 -3.83
CA TYR A 90 -7.37 14.07 -3.65
C TYR A 90 -7.04 13.82 -2.17
N ASP A 91 -6.85 14.88 -1.38
CA ASP A 91 -6.44 14.75 0.04
C ASP A 91 -7.47 14.02 0.90
N ARG A 92 -8.76 14.09 0.54
CA ARG A 92 -9.85 13.41 1.26
C ARG A 92 -10.04 11.95 0.84
N CYS A 93 -9.59 11.59 -0.35
CA CYS A 93 -9.94 10.33 -0.99
C CYS A 93 -8.74 9.41 -1.26
N CYS A 94 -7.53 9.94 -1.33
CA CYS A 94 -6.33 9.23 -1.78
C CYS A 94 -5.31 8.97 -0.67
N PHE A 95 -5.72 8.31 0.42
CA PHE A 95 -4.85 7.84 1.50
C PHE A 95 -5.20 6.41 1.93
N PRO A 96 -4.31 5.68 2.62
CA PRO A 96 -4.65 4.38 3.22
C PRO A 96 -5.76 4.54 4.27
N LYS A 97 -6.85 3.74 4.21
CA LYS A 97 -8.03 3.87 5.10
C LYS A 97 -7.71 3.89 6.61
N ASP A 98 -6.59 3.31 7.02
CA ASP A 98 -6.15 3.25 8.42
C ASP A 98 -5.48 4.54 8.93
N GLU A 99 -5.36 5.59 8.11
CA GLU A 99 -4.83 6.91 8.49
C GLU A 99 -5.91 7.93 8.91
N LEU A 100 -7.18 7.50 9.04
CA LEU A 100 -8.30 8.30 9.55
C LEU A 100 -8.61 8.05 11.04
#